data_AF-A0A9E0LMZ0-F1
#
_entry.id   AF-A0A9E0LMZ0-F1
#
_cell.length_a   1.000
_cell.length_b   1.000
_cell.length_c   1.000
_cell.angle_alpha   90.00
_cell.angle_beta   90.00
_cell.angle_gamma   90.00
#
_symmetry.space_group_name_H-M   'P 1'
#
loop_
_entity.id
_entity.type
_entity.pdbx_description
1 polymer ?
#
loop_
_entity_poly.entity_id
_entity_poly.type
_entity_poly.pdbx_seq_one_letter_code
_entity_poly.pdbx_strand_id
1 'polypeptide(L)'
;MIENTNSNEKARLSGLAFALLLLVLGCASASLTSCQQLRPTAASFLIRGNEYFKMNEYEKAEHEYREALLSEPKSATALNNLGVILNERSRYDDAISILTQAIEVDPKNAIAHYVLSEAYAKKSMFDKAFAQANEAIALDATEPRAFCALAEAELGRGHLPTAIEAYKSACKLDDRSDKNHHKLAMVLGLSGDIDAQIEEERLALEIEPENNDARIGLASALNEQGNKAEAIAELHVILDKHPDNVDARAVLNKIEGAGRPVLKAK
;
A
#
# COMPACT_ATOMS: atom_id res chain seq x y z
N MET A 1 -75.84 30.69 -48.13
CA MET A 1 -74.37 30.64 -48.19
C MET A 1 -73.78 30.38 -46.80
N ILE A 2 -73.94 29.21 -46.18
CA ILE A 2 -73.15 28.84 -44.98
C ILE A 2 -73.13 27.31 -44.87
N GLU A 3 -72.29 26.59 -45.63
CA GLU A 3 -72.07 25.15 -45.38
C GLU A 3 -70.89 24.62 -46.21
N ASN A 4 -69.66 25.09 -45.94
CA ASN A 4 -68.47 24.30 -46.35
C ASN A 4 -67.18 24.62 -45.57
N THR A 5 -67.27 25.33 -44.45
CA THR A 5 -66.09 25.69 -43.64
C THR A 5 -65.74 24.64 -42.57
N ASN A 6 -66.71 23.82 -42.16
CA ASN A 6 -66.55 22.89 -41.01
C ASN A 6 -65.79 21.60 -41.36
N SER A 7 -65.82 21.14 -42.62
CA SER A 7 -65.10 19.91 -43.03
C SER A 7 -63.60 20.13 -43.20
N ASN A 8 -63.19 21.31 -43.67
CA ASN A 8 -61.77 21.65 -43.86
C ASN A 8 -61.07 22.01 -42.54
N GLU A 9 -61.77 22.59 -41.56
CA GLU A 9 -61.22 22.84 -40.22
C GLU A 9 -61.01 21.53 -39.44
N LYS A 10 -61.97 20.60 -39.45
CA LYS A 10 -61.81 19.30 -38.77
C LYS A 10 -60.67 18.46 -39.32
N ALA A 11 -60.45 18.48 -40.65
CA ALA A 11 -59.33 17.79 -41.28
C ALA A 11 -57.97 18.45 -40.98
N ARG A 12 -57.93 19.78 -40.82
CA ARG A 12 -56.71 20.50 -40.40
C ARG A 12 -56.40 20.30 -38.92
N LEU A 13 -57.41 20.29 -38.04
CA LEU A 13 -57.24 20.00 -36.62
C LEU A 13 -56.79 18.56 -36.35
N SER A 14 -57.27 17.58 -37.14
CA SER A 14 -56.80 16.19 -37.02
C SER A 14 -55.36 16.02 -37.52
N GLY A 15 -54.97 16.70 -38.60
CA GLY A 15 -53.60 16.71 -39.10
C GLY A 15 -52.60 17.41 -38.14
N LEU A 16 -52.98 18.54 -37.54
CA LEU A 16 -52.16 19.22 -36.53
C LEU A 16 -52.05 18.41 -35.23
N ALA A 17 -53.13 17.77 -34.78
CA ALA A 17 -53.09 16.89 -33.61
C ALA A 17 -52.20 15.67 -33.83
N PHE A 18 -52.21 15.09 -35.04
CA PHE A 18 -51.35 13.97 -35.41
C PHE A 18 -49.88 14.39 -35.55
N ALA A 19 -49.61 15.58 -36.11
CA ALA A 19 -48.28 16.15 -36.20
C ALA A 19 -47.70 16.50 -34.81
N LEU A 20 -48.51 17.04 -33.89
CA LEU A 20 -48.12 17.27 -32.49
C LEU A 20 -47.87 15.96 -31.74
N LEU A 21 -48.67 14.92 -31.96
CA LEU A 21 -48.45 13.60 -31.35
C LEU A 21 -47.14 12.97 -31.82
N LEU A 22 -46.80 13.08 -33.11
CA LEU A 22 -45.54 12.61 -33.68
C LEU A 22 -44.32 13.43 -33.20
N LEU A 23 -44.48 14.74 -32.99
CA LEU A 23 -43.45 15.60 -32.40
C LEU A 23 -43.19 15.27 -30.93
N VAL A 24 -44.24 15.00 -30.16
CA VAL A 24 -44.13 14.58 -28.75
C VAL A 24 -43.54 13.16 -28.62
N LEU A 25 -43.89 12.25 -29.52
CA LEU A 25 -43.29 10.89 -29.59
C LEU A 25 -41.82 10.93 -30.06
N GLY A 26 -41.48 11.79 -31.02
CA GLY A 26 -40.10 12.02 -31.47
C GLY A 26 -39.23 12.64 -30.38
N CYS A 27 -39.75 13.63 -29.65
CA CYS A 27 -39.08 14.22 -28.49
C CYS A 27 -38.97 13.25 -27.31
N ALA A 28 -39.91 12.32 -27.11
CA ALA A 28 -39.79 11.27 -26.09
C ALA A 28 -38.63 10.30 -26.43
N SER A 29 -38.47 9.91 -27.69
CA SER A 29 -37.35 9.06 -28.12
C SER A 29 -35.98 9.76 -28.08
N ALA A 30 -35.92 11.07 -28.38
CA ALA A 30 -34.69 11.85 -28.31
C ALA A 30 -34.27 12.22 -26.87
N SER A 31 -35.25 12.34 -25.95
CA SER A 31 -35.01 12.55 -24.52
C SER A 31 -34.58 11.27 -23.80
N LEU A 32 -35.00 10.10 -24.29
CA LEU A 32 -34.61 8.79 -23.73
C LEU A 32 -33.13 8.45 -23.98
N THR A 33 -32.53 8.99 -25.04
CA THR A 33 -31.09 8.84 -25.32
C THR A 33 -30.19 9.72 -24.44
N SER A 34 -30.73 10.74 -23.77
CA SER A 34 -29.94 11.67 -22.92
C SER A 34 -30.06 11.41 -21.42
N CYS A 35 -30.81 10.39 -21.00
CA CYS A 35 -30.88 9.92 -19.62
C CYS A 35 -30.43 8.46 -19.50
N GLN A 36 -29.51 8.01 -20.35
CA GLN A 36 -28.72 6.83 -20.05
C GLN A 36 -27.82 7.22 -18.88
N GLN A 37 -28.22 6.88 -17.65
CA GLN A 37 -27.28 6.80 -16.53
C GLN A 37 -26.06 6.04 -17.07
N LEU A 38 -24.93 6.74 -17.23
CA LEU A 38 -23.66 6.09 -17.54
C LEU A 38 -23.42 5.10 -16.42
N ARG A 39 -23.70 3.83 -16.67
CA ARG A 39 -23.34 2.77 -15.74
C ARG A 39 -21.83 2.90 -15.53
N PRO A 40 -21.35 2.98 -14.27
CA PRO A 40 -19.93 3.08 -14.03
C PRO A 40 -19.22 1.91 -14.73
N THR A 41 -18.17 2.23 -15.48
CA THR A 41 -17.31 1.24 -16.14
C THR A 41 -16.24 0.75 -15.17
N ALA A 42 -15.58 -0.39 -15.47
CA ALA A 42 -14.43 -0.85 -14.71
C ALA A 42 -13.37 0.25 -14.52
N ALA A 43 -13.11 1.04 -15.57
CA ALA A 43 -12.22 2.20 -15.50
C ALA A 43 -12.71 3.27 -14.50
N SER A 44 -14.01 3.57 -14.45
CA SER A 44 -14.57 4.50 -13.47
C SER A 44 -14.40 4.00 -12.04
N PHE A 45 -14.62 2.71 -11.80
CA PHE A 45 -14.41 2.07 -10.51
C PHE A 45 -12.93 2.12 -10.10
N LEU A 46 -12.02 1.79 -11.01
CA LEU A 46 -10.57 1.88 -10.79
C LEU A 46 -10.11 3.30 -10.39
N ILE A 47 -10.60 4.33 -11.08
CA ILE A 47 -10.26 5.72 -10.77
C ILE A 47 -10.72 6.08 -9.35
N ARG A 48 -11.98 5.80 -9.00
CA ARG A 48 -12.50 6.07 -7.65
C ARG A 48 -11.74 5.26 -6.58
N GLY A 49 -11.46 3.99 -6.85
CA GLY A 49 -10.68 3.14 -5.96
C GLY A 49 -9.29 3.71 -5.70
N ASN A 50 -8.60 4.20 -6.74
CA ASN A 50 -7.30 4.84 -6.59
C ASN A 50 -7.36 6.15 -5.79
N GLU A 51 -8.43 6.93 -5.93
CA GLU A 51 -8.61 8.15 -5.12
C GLU A 51 -8.85 7.81 -3.64
N TYR A 52 -9.70 6.82 -3.35
CA TYR A 52 -9.87 6.33 -1.98
C TYR A 52 -8.58 5.75 -1.40
N PHE A 53 -7.79 5.03 -2.21
CA PHE A 53 -6.49 4.50 -1.79
C PHE A 53 -5.53 5.61 -1.35
N LYS A 54 -5.44 6.69 -2.13
CA LYS A 54 -4.60 7.87 -1.78
C LYS A 54 -5.07 8.56 -0.50
N MET A 55 -6.36 8.50 -0.19
CA MET A 55 -6.94 9.02 1.04
C MET A 55 -6.80 8.06 2.23
N ASN A 56 -6.16 6.90 2.05
CA ASN A 56 -6.08 5.79 3.01
C ASN A 56 -7.46 5.22 3.42
N GLU A 57 -8.49 5.43 2.59
CA GLU A 57 -9.83 4.89 2.79
C GLU A 57 -9.93 3.48 2.18
N TYR A 58 -9.13 2.55 2.72
CA TYR A 58 -8.90 1.24 2.11
C TYR A 58 -10.16 0.38 1.95
N GLU A 59 -11.14 0.49 2.85
CA GLU A 59 -12.42 -0.22 2.72
C GLU A 59 -13.19 0.23 1.48
N LYS A 60 -13.21 1.55 1.20
CA LYS A 60 -13.89 2.08 0.02
C LYS A 60 -13.12 1.77 -1.25
N ALA A 61 -11.79 1.85 -1.21
CA ALA A 61 -10.95 1.47 -2.33
C ALA A 61 -11.11 -0.03 -2.68
N GLU A 62 -11.14 -0.91 -1.67
CA GLU A 62 -11.42 -2.34 -1.86
C GLU A 62 -12.78 -2.56 -2.54
N HIS A 63 -13.82 -1.86 -2.07
CA HIS A 63 -15.16 -1.97 -2.66
C HIS A 63 -15.14 -1.59 -4.15
N GLU A 64 -14.56 -0.44 -4.50
CA GLU A 64 -14.48 0.01 -5.88
C GLU A 64 -13.68 -0.96 -6.77
N TYR A 65 -12.55 -1.50 -6.31
CA TYR A 65 -11.80 -2.49 -7.09
C TYR A 65 -12.57 -3.80 -7.30
N ARG A 66 -13.38 -4.23 -6.32
CA ARG A 66 -14.26 -5.39 -6.49
C ARG A 66 -15.35 -5.12 -7.52
N GLU A 67 -15.95 -3.94 -7.51
CA GLU A 67 -16.92 -3.54 -8.55
C GLU A 67 -16.26 -3.46 -9.94
N ALA A 68 -15.02 -2.99 -10.02
CA ALA A 68 -14.24 -3.03 -11.26
C ALA A 68 -14.09 -4.47 -11.80
N LEU A 69 -13.84 -5.44 -10.91
CA LEU A 69 -13.72 -6.85 -11.27
C LEU A 69 -15.06 -7.51 -11.60
N LEU A 70 -16.18 -7.05 -11.03
CA LEU A 70 -17.51 -7.48 -11.48
C LEU A 70 -17.79 -7.03 -12.92
N SER A 71 -17.31 -5.84 -13.29
CA SER A 71 -17.44 -5.30 -14.64
C SER A 71 -16.47 -5.96 -15.62
N GLU A 72 -15.20 -6.12 -15.23
CA GLU A 72 -14.12 -6.73 -16.02
C GLU A 72 -13.32 -7.74 -15.17
N PRO A 73 -13.72 -9.03 -15.15
CA PRO A 73 -13.12 -10.03 -14.25
C PRO A 73 -11.62 -10.31 -14.45
N LYS A 74 -11.07 -9.92 -15.62
CA LYS A 74 -9.65 -10.11 -15.96
C LYS A 74 -8.90 -8.78 -16.06
N SER A 75 -9.36 -7.74 -15.34
CA SER A 75 -8.62 -6.49 -15.26
C SER A 75 -7.37 -6.67 -14.40
N ALA A 76 -6.20 -6.74 -15.04
CA ALA A 76 -4.91 -6.88 -14.35
C ALA A 76 -4.68 -5.77 -13.32
N THR A 77 -5.04 -4.53 -13.66
CA THR A 77 -4.93 -3.38 -12.77
C THR A 77 -5.84 -3.52 -11.55
N ALA A 78 -7.09 -3.95 -11.73
CA ALA A 78 -8.01 -4.13 -10.59
C ALA A 78 -7.59 -5.28 -9.68
N LEU A 79 -7.14 -6.40 -10.25
CA LEU A 79 -6.58 -7.51 -9.48
C LEU A 79 -5.35 -7.07 -8.68
N ASN A 80 -4.39 -6.40 -9.33
CA ASN A 80 -3.19 -5.87 -8.67
C ASN A 80 -3.55 -4.94 -7.51
N ASN A 81 -4.39 -3.94 -7.76
CA ASN A 81 -4.70 -2.94 -6.74
C ASN A 81 -5.52 -3.52 -5.58
N LEU A 82 -6.41 -4.48 -5.86
CA LEU A 82 -7.11 -5.23 -4.82
C LEU A 82 -6.12 -6.08 -4.00
N GLY A 83 -5.17 -6.75 -4.65
CA GLY A 83 -4.13 -7.53 -4.01
C GLY A 83 -3.25 -6.70 -3.06
N VAL A 84 -2.84 -5.51 -3.52
CA VAL A 84 -2.10 -4.52 -2.70
C VAL A 84 -2.90 -4.16 -1.44
N ILE A 85 -4.16 -3.75 -1.58
CA ILE A 85 -4.98 -3.38 -0.41
C ILE A 85 -5.14 -4.55 0.56
N LEU A 86 -5.37 -5.76 0.05
CA LEU A 86 -5.52 -6.93 0.91
C LEU A 86 -4.23 -7.21 1.69
N ASN A 87 -3.06 -7.01 1.08
CA ASN A 87 -1.77 -7.13 1.76
C ASN A 87 -1.60 -6.06 2.86
N GLU A 88 -1.88 -4.79 2.56
CA GLU A 88 -1.82 -3.68 3.52
C GLU A 88 -2.76 -3.91 4.72
N ARG A 89 -3.94 -4.49 4.47
CA ARG A 89 -4.93 -4.85 5.50
C ARG A 89 -4.62 -6.19 6.19
N SER A 90 -3.43 -6.75 5.98
CA SER A 90 -2.97 -8.01 6.57
C SER A 90 -3.84 -9.25 6.24
N ARG A 91 -4.63 -9.19 5.16
CA ARG A 91 -5.43 -10.30 4.64
C ARG A 91 -4.60 -11.11 3.64
N TYR A 92 -3.49 -11.66 4.13
CA TYR A 92 -2.44 -12.24 3.28
C TYR A 92 -2.91 -13.43 2.42
N ASP A 93 -3.79 -14.30 2.94
CA ASP A 93 -4.31 -15.43 2.14
C ASP A 93 -5.17 -14.95 0.97
N ASP A 94 -5.99 -13.92 1.17
CA ASP A 94 -6.78 -13.29 0.11
C ASP A 94 -5.87 -12.55 -0.88
N ALA A 95 -4.85 -11.84 -0.37
CA ALA A 95 -3.87 -11.13 -1.19
C ALA A 95 -3.13 -12.12 -2.10
N ILE A 96 -2.64 -13.24 -1.57
CA ILE A 96 -1.96 -14.30 -2.35
C ILE A 96 -2.87 -14.80 -3.47
N SER A 97 -4.14 -15.08 -3.19
CA SER A 97 -5.10 -15.56 -4.18
C SER A 97 -5.32 -14.55 -5.32
N ILE A 98 -5.53 -13.27 -4.97
CA ILE A 98 -5.80 -12.21 -5.94
C ILE A 98 -4.54 -11.83 -6.74
N LEU A 99 -3.37 -11.77 -6.10
CA LEU A 99 -2.10 -11.45 -6.77
C LEU A 99 -1.64 -12.58 -7.69
N THR A 100 -1.90 -13.84 -7.33
CA THR A 100 -1.66 -14.97 -8.23
C THR A 100 -2.50 -14.83 -9.49
N GLN A 101 -3.79 -14.48 -9.37
CA GLN A 101 -4.64 -14.17 -10.53
C GLN A 101 -4.13 -12.96 -11.32
N ALA A 102 -3.64 -11.91 -10.65
CA ALA A 102 -3.06 -10.75 -11.32
C ALA A 102 -1.87 -11.14 -12.21
N ILE A 103 -0.97 -11.99 -11.71
CA ILE A 103 0.19 -12.51 -12.44
C ILE A 103 -0.21 -13.47 -13.57
N GLU A 104 -1.26 -14.28 -13.39
CA GLU A 104 -1.80 -15.12 -14.48
C GLU A 104 -2.33 -14.29 -15.66
N VAL A 105 -2.92 -13.12 -15.37
CA VAL A 105 -3.43 -12.20 -16.40
C VAL A 105 -2.31 -11.36 -17.01
N ASP A 106 -1.42 -10.82 -16.18
CA ASP A 106 -0.25 -10.02 -16.60
C ASP A 106 1.01 -10.50 -15.88
N PRO A 107 1.75 -11.45 -16.48
CA PRO A 107 2.98 -12.00 -15.90
C PRO A 107 4.13 -11.00 -15.81
N LYS A 108 4.00 -9.79 -16.39
CA LYS A 108 5.06 -8.78 -16.37
C LYS A 108 4.82 -7.68 -15.35
N ASN A 109 3.80 -7.83 -14.50
CA ASN A 109 3.49 -6.87 -13.47
C ASN A 109 4.45 -7.04 -12.27
N ALA A 110 5.58 -6.32 -12.30
CA ALA A 110 6.57 -6.32 -11.22
C ALA A 110 5.97 -6.00 -9.84
N ILE A 111 4.95 -5.13 -9.79
CA ILE A 111 4.23 -4.79 -8.56
C ILE A 111 3.53 -6.01 -7.97
N ALA A 112 2.77 -6.73 -8.80
CA ALA A 112 2.08 -7.93 -8.34
C ALA A 112 3.07 -8.98 -7.78
N HIS A 113 4.24 -9.11 -8.40
CA HIS A 113 5.29 -10.02 -7.94
C HIS A 113 5.88 -9.62 -6.57
N TYR A 114 6.32 -8.37 -6.35
CA TYR A 114 6.90 -8.03 -5.04
C TYR A 114 5.86 -8.02 -3.92
N VAL A 115 4.62 -7.60 -4.18
CA VAL A 115 3.55 -7.64 -3.17
C VAL A 115 3.19 -9.09 -2.83
N LEU A 116 3.21 -9.98 -3.83
CA LEU A 116 3.03 -11.42 -3.58
C LEU A 116 4.19 -11.99 -2.75
N SER A 117 5.41 -11.51 -2.98
CA SER A 117 6.56 -11.87 -2.14
C SER A 117 6.33 -11.46 -0.68
N GLU A 118 5.94 -10.22 -0.44
CA GLU A 118 5.63 -9.71 0.91
C GLU A 118 4.55 -10.57 1.59
N ALA A 119 3.44 -10.84 0.89
CA ALA A 119 2.36 -11.67 1.42
C ALA A 119 2.84 -13.09 1.76
N TYR A 120 3.69 -13.69 0.92
CA TYR A 120 4.31 -14.99 1.23
C TYR A 120 5.26 -14.90 2.44
N ALA A 121 6.06 -13.85 2.56
CA ALA A 121 6.96 -13.65 3.70
C ALA A 121 6.19 -13.50 5.02
N LYS A 122 5.07 -12.78 5.01
CA LYS A 122 4.15 -12.67 6.17
C LYS A 122 3.50 -14.01 6.55
N LYS A 123 3.39 -14.94 5.61
CA LYS A 123 2.96 -16.33 5.83
C LYS A 123 4.12 -17.29 6.11
N SER A 124 5.34 -16.77 6.28
CA SER A 124 6.58 -17.54 6.45
C SER A 124 6.88 -18.52 5.32
N MET A 125 6.34 -18.29 4.12
CA MET A 125 6.60 -19.08 2.92
C MET A 125 7.80 -18.51 2.16
N PHE A 126 8.97 -18.48 2.82
CA PHE A 126 10.10 -17.67 2.38
C PHE A 126 10.71 -18.07 1.04
N ASP A 127 10.71 -19.36 0.67
CA ASP A 127 11.19 -19.78 -0.66
C ASP A 127 10.28 -19.27 -1.80
N LYS A 128 8.96 -19.22 -1.55
CA LYS A 128 8.02 -18.61 -2.51
C LYS A 128 8.21 -17.10 -2.56
N ALA A 129 8.39 -16.46 -1.41
CA ALA A 129 8.68 -15.03 -1.35
C ALA A 129 9.94 -14.69 -2.16
N PHE A 130 11.04 -15.41 -1.91
CA PHE A 130 12.29 -15.25 -2.65
C PHE A 130 12.11 -15.38 -4.16
N ALA A 131 11.37 -16.40 -4.63
CA ALA A 131 11.11 -16.57 -6.06
C ALA A 131 10.38 -15.37 -6.66
N GLN A 132 9.34 -14.86 -5.98
CA GLN A 132 8.56 -13.72 -6.47
C GLN A 132 9.32 -12.39 -6.39
N ALA A 133 10.15 -12.18 -5.37
CA ALA A 133 11.00 -11.00 -5.26
C ALA A 133 12.03 -10.94 -6.40
N ASN A 134 12.66 -12.07 -6.74
CA ASN A 134 13.60 -12.11 -7.87
C ASN A 134 12.90 -11.86 -9.20
N GLU A 135 11.69 -12.37 -9.40
CA GLU A 135 10.92 -12.09 -10.62
C GLU A 135 10.57 -10.59 -10.70
N ALA A 136 10.17 -9.97 -9.59
CA ALA A 136 9.93 -8.53 -9.54
C ALA A 136 11.16 -7.70 -9.94
N ILE A 137 12.35 -8.05 -9.41
CA ILE A 137 13.62 -7.39 -9.75
C ILE A 137 14.01 -7.63 -11.21
N ALA A 138 13.77 -8.83 -11.74
CA ALA A 138 14.06 -9.15 -13.13
C ALA A 138 13.18 -8.34 -14.11
N LEU A 139 11.93 -8.06 -13.72
CA LEU A 139 10.98 -7.25 -14.47
C LEU A 139 11.27 -5.74 -14.33
N ASP A 140 11.61 -5.28 -13.12
CA ASP A 140 11.95 -3.89 -12.83
C ASP A 140 13.01 -3.79 -11.72
N ALA A 141 14.27 -3.60 -12.14
CA ALA A 141 15.41 -3.45 -11.23
C ALA A 141 15.54 -2.02 -10.66
N THR A 142 14.57 -1.14 -10.90
CA THR A 142 14.56 0.24 -10.39
C THR A 142 13.58 0.47 -9.24
N GLU A 143 12.73 -0.51 -8.92
CA GLU A 143 11.77 -0.43 -7.82
C GLU A 143 12.41 -0.84 -6.47
N PRO A 144 12.60 0.08 -5.52
CA PRO A 144 13.22 -0.23 -4.22
C PRO A 144 12.46 -1.30 -3.43
N ARG A 145 11.13 -1.33 -3.53
CA ARG A 145 10.31 -2.32 -2.79
C ARG A 145 10.56 -3.75 -3.23
N ALA A 146 10.94 -3.99 -4.47
CA ALA A 146 11.31 -5.33 -4.93
C ALA A 146 12.57 -5.83 -4.20
N PHE A 147 13.55 -4.94 -3.95
CA PHE A 147 14.73 -5.26 -3.15
C PHE A 147 14.43 -5.40 -1.66
N CYS A 148 13.53 -4.58 -1.10
CA CYS A 148 13.04 -4.78 0.27
C CYS A 148 12.35 -6.15 0.42
N ALA A 149 11.50 -6.54 -0.53
CA ALA A 149 10.84 -7.84 -0.52
C ALA A 149 11.83 -9.01 -0.63
N LEU A 150 12.91 -8.85 -1.42
CA LEU A 150 14.00 -9.82 -1.48
C LEU A 150 14.71 -9.92 -0.13
N ALA A 151 15.01 -8.78 0.50
CA ALA A 151 15.68 -8.74 1.80
C ALA A 151 14.86 -9.43 2.89
N GLU A 152 13.54 -9.18 2.94
CA GLU A 152 12.62 -9.85 3.88
C GLU A 152 12.55 -11.36 3.64
N ALA A 153 12.51 -11.80 2.38
CA ALA A 153 12.52 -13.21 2.03
C ALA A 153 13.83 -13.89 2.46
N GLU A 154 14.99 -13.27 2.20
CA GLU A 154 16.29 -13.84 2.57
C GLU A 154 16.52 -13.84 4.08
N LEU A 155 16.05 -12.81 4.78
CA LEU A 155 16.09 -12.78 6.24
C LEU A 155 15.30 -13.97 6.83
N GLY A 156 14.10 -14.24 6.29
CA GLY A 156 13.29 -15.40 6.69
C GLY A 156 13.94 -16.75 6.36
N ARG A 157 14.77 -16.82 5.31
CA ARG A 157 15.58 -18.00 4.97
C ARG A 157 16.85 -18.12 5.83
N GLY A 158 17.14 -17.12 6.67
CA GLY A 158 18.33 -17.06 7.51
C GLY A 158 19.59 -16.62 6.77
N HIS A 159 19.48 -16.10 5.54
CA HIS A 159 20.61 -15.62 4.76
C HIS A 159 20.84 -14.12 5.02
N LEU A 160 21.41 -13.84 6.19
CA LEU A 160 21.61 -12.47 6.67
C LEU A 160 22.48 -11.60 5.73
N PRO A 161 23.62 -12.06 5.18
CA PRO A 161 24.44 -11.22 4.31
C PRO A 161 23.73 -10.79 3.02
N THR A 162 22.93 -11.69 2.42
CA THR A 162 22.16 -11.37 1.21
C THR A 162 21.01 -10.42 1.51
N ALA A 163 20.39 -10.51 2.70
CA ALA A 163 19.38 -9.55 3.13
C ALA A 163 19.95 -8.13 3.28
N ILE A 164 21.15 -8.00 3.86
CA ILE A 164 21.87 -6.72 3.97
C ILE A 164 22.12 -6.11 2.58
N GLU A 165 22.66 -6.88 1.64
CA GLU A 165 22.96 -6.38 0.29
C GLU A 165 21.69 -5.98 -0.49
N ALA A 166 20.59 -6.71 -0.29
CA ALA A 166 19.29 -6.33 -0.85
C ALA A 166 18.77 -5.02 -0.25
N TYR A 167 18.82 -4.83 1.07
CA TYR A 167 18.43 -3.55 1.69
C TYR A 167 19.34 -2.39 1.27
N LYS A 168 20.66 -2.59 1.17
CA LYS A 168 21.58 -1.59 0.60
C LYS A 168 21.19 -1.20 -0.82
N SER A 169 20.76 -2.16 -1.64
CA SER A 169 20.28 -1.91 -3.00
C SER A 169 18.99 -1.08 -2.99
N ALA A 170 18.07 -1.34 -2.05
CA ALA A 170 16.88 -0.52 -1.85
C ALA A 170 17.22 0.92 -1.44
N CYS A 171 18.10 1.12 -0.45
CA CYS A 171 18.56 2.46 -0.03
C CYS A 171 19.29 3.20 -1.16
N LYS A 172 20.03 2.50 -2.03
CA LYS A 172 20.69 3.12 -3.18
C LYS A 172 19.70 3.63 -4.23
N LEU A 173 18.58 2.95 -4.41
CA LEU A 173 17.54 3.34 -5.37
C LEU A 173 16.64 4.46 -4.82
N ASP A 174 16.45 4.48 -3.50
CA ASP A 174 15.69 5.50 -2.78
C ASP A 174 16.41 5.88 -1.48
N ASP A 175 17.26 6.89 -1.59
CA ASP A 175 18.10 7.44 -0.51
C ASP A 175 17.34 8.45 0.38
N ARG A 176 16.04 8.64 0.11
CA ARG A 176 15.15 9.55 0.86
C ARG A 176 14.06 8.80 1.63
N SER A 177 14.18 7.47 1.75
CA SER A 177 13.28 6.64 2.55
C SER A 177 13.89 6.30 3.90
N ASP A 178 13.40 6.97 4.94
CA ASP A 178 13.71 6.68 6.34
C ASP A 178 13.41 5.20 6.68
N LYS A 179 12.33 4.66 6.12
CA LYS A 179 11.94 3.25 6.30
C LYS A 179 12.97 2.28 5.73
N ASN A 180 13.57 2.59 4.58
CA ASN A 180 14.59 1.72 3.98
C ASN A 180 15.87 1.71 4.84
N HIS A 181 16.32 2.90 5.27
CA HIS A 181 17.45 3.04 6.19
C HIS A 181 17.23 2.31 7.52
N HIS A 182 16.05 2.49 8.14
CA HIS A 182 15.69 1.78 9.36
C HIS A 182 15.70 0.25 9.16
N LYS A 183 15.11 -0.26 8.07
CA LYS A 183 15.13 -1.71 7.77
C LYS A 183 16.55 -2.24 7.56
N LEU A 184 17.43 -1.49 6.88
CA LEU A 184 18.83 -1.85 6.75
C LEU A 184 19.53 -1.89 8.12
N ALA A 185 19.31 -0.87 8.94
CA ALA A 185 19.86 -0.77 10.29
C ALA A 185 19.46 -1.96 11.17
N MET A 186 18.19 -2.38 11.13
CA MET A 186 17.71 -3.56 11.86
C MET A 186 18.52 -4.82 11.51
N VAL A 187 18.78 -5.05 10.22
CA VAL A 187 19.50 -6.25 9.77
C VAL A 187 21.00 -6.15 10.09
N LEU A 188 21.59 -4.96 10.04
CA LEU A 188 22.96 -4.71 10.49
C LEU A 188 23.11 -5.01 11.99
N GLY A 189 22.17 -4.55 12.82
CA GLY A 189 22.11 -4.88 14.24
C GLY A 189 22.01 -6.39 14.50
N LEU A 190 21.17 -7.10 13.75
CA LEU A 190 21.10 -8.57 13.82
C LEU A 190 22.41 -9.25 13.43
N SER A 191 23.22 -8.63 12.57
CA SER A 191 24.56 -9.13 12.20
C SER A 191 25.65 -8.81 13.22
N GLY A 192 25.34 -7.97 14.21
CA GLY A 192 26.29 -7.47 15.20
C GLY A 192 27.14 -6.29 14.71
N ASP A 193 26.85 -5.73 13.54
CA ASP A 193 27.49 -4.51 13.04
C ASP A 193 26.80 -3.27 13.64
N ILE A 194 27.05 -3.06 14.93
CA ILE A 194 26.41 -2.01 15.73
C ILE A 194 26.80 -0.61 15.24
N ASP A 195 28.03 -0.43 14.76
CA ASP A 195 28.48 0.86 14.24
C ASP A 195 27.71 1.23 12.95
N ALA A 196 27.57 0.29 12.02
CA ALA A 196 26.78 0.50 10.81
C ALA A 196 25.27 0.65 11.11
N GLN A 197 24.74 -0.09 12.10
CA GLN A 197 23.37 0.11 12.57
C GLN A 197 23.15 1.56 13.02
N ILE A 198 24.04 2.11 13.87
CA ILE A 198 23.92 3.49 14.36
C ILE A 198 23.96 4.50 13.21
N GLU A 199 24.84 4.30 12.23
CA GLU A 199 24.94 5.17 11.06
C GLU A 199 23.63 5.21 10.27
N GLU A 200 23.05 4.05 9.95
CA GLU A 200 21.80 3.94 9.19
C GLU A 200 20.59 4.48 9.97
N GLU A 201 20.49 4.26 11.28
CA GLU A 201 19.41 4.87 12.08
C GLU A 201 19.52 6.39 12.14
N ARG A 202 20.75 6.94 12.18
CA ARG A 202 20.95 8.40 12.12
C ARG A 202 20.50 8.94 10.77
N LEU A 203 20.83 8.28 9.66
CA LEU A 203 20.35 8.65 8.32
C LEU A 203 18.82 8.64 8.25
N ALA A 204 18.17 7.61 8.82
CA ALA A 204 16.71 7.56 8.89
C ALA A 204 16.12 8.77 9.65
N LEU A 205 16.73 9.16 10.77
CA LEU A 205 16.28 10.30 11.58
C LEU A 205 16.64 11.67 10.99
N GLU A 206 17.66 11.76 10.15
CA GLU A 206 17.95 12.96 9.35
C GLU A 206 16.88 13.19 8.28
N ILE A 207 16.31 12.12 7.73
CA ILE A 207 15.22 12.17 6.74
C ILE A 207 13.88 12.46 7.43
N GLU A 208 13.53 11.67 8.45
CA GLU A 208 12.28 11.78 9.21
C GLU A 208 12.58 11.79 10.72
N PRO A 209 12.71 12.97 11.35
CA PRO A 209 13.00 13.09 12.77
C PRO A 209 11.94 12.48 13.68
N GLU A 210 10.69 12.30 13.24
CA GLU A 210 9.62 11.70 14.05
C GLU A 210 9.52 10.18 13.89
N ASN A 211 10.47 9.54 13.19
CA ASN A 211 10.52 8.08 13.10
C ASN A 211 10.94 7.47 14.45
N ASN A 212 9.95 7.12 15.26
CA ASN A 212 10.15 6.53 16.59
C ASN A 212 10.81 5.15 16.53
N ASP A 213 10.52 4.35 15.50
CA ASP A 213 11.12 3.01 15.36
C ASP A 213 12.62 3.12 15.16
N ALA A 214 13.06 4.05 14.30
CA ALA A 214 14.47 4.34 14.06
C ALA A 214 15.15 4.90 15.31
N ARG A 215 14.47 5.80 16.05
CA ARG A 215 15.00 6.36 17.29
C ARG A 215 15.16 5.32 18.40
N ILE A 216 14.22 4.38 18.51
CA ILE A 216 14.31 3.24 19.43
C ILE A 216 15.44 2.28 19.02
N GLY A 217 15.61 2.05 17.71
CA GLY A 217 16.71 1.28 17.14
C GLY A 217 18.07 1.91 17.47
N LEU A 218 18.22 3.22 17.26
CA LEU A 218 19.40 4.00 17.62
C LEU A 218 19.72 3.91 19.10
N ALA A 219 18.73 4.13 19.97
CA ALA A 219 18.92 4.04 21.42
C ALA A 219 19.37 2.64 21.87
N SER A 220 18.81 1.59 21.25
CA SER A 220 19.20 0.20 21.54
C SER A 220 20.65 -0.06 21.13
N ALA A 221 21.05 0.38 19.93
CA ALA A 221 22.40 0.23 19.40
C ALA A 221 23.42 1.03 20.23
N LEU A 222 23.11 2.28 20.59
CA LEU A 222 23.96 3.11 21.46
C LEU A 222 24.17 2.48 22.84
N ASN A 223 23.13 1.89 23.43
CA ASN A 223 23.27 1.19 24.70
C ASN A 223 24.17 -0.05 24.56
N GLU A 224 24.07 -0.80 23.46
CA GLU A 224 24.94 -1.94 23.17
C GLU A 224 26.40 -1.51 22.97
N GLN A 225 26.63 -0.36 22.33
CA GLN A 225 27.93 0.29 22.20
C GLN A 225 28.47 0.84 23.54
N GLY A 226 27.66 0.80 24.61
CA GLY A 226 28.01 1.29 25.95
C GLY A 226 27.74 2.78 26.18
N ASN A 227 27.23 3.49 25.17
CA ASN A 227 26.87 4.90 25.26
C ASN A 227 25.45 5.10 25.83
N LYS A 228 25.29 4.71 27.09
CA LYS A 228 23.99 4.74 27.78
C LYS A 228 23.38 6.12 27.92
N ALA A 229 24.21 7.16 28.08
CA ALA A 229 23.72 8.51 28.28
C ALA A 229 23.02 9.05 27.02
N GLU A 230 23.62 8.83 25.85
CA GLU A 230 23.00 9.21 24.57
C GLU A 230 21.76 8.37 24.28
N ALA A 231 21.82 7.05 24.53
CA ALA A 231 20.66 6.18 24.39
C ALA A 231 19.43 6.65 25.20
N ILE A 232 19.64 7.04 26.46
CA ILE A 232 18.55 7.55 27.32
C ILE A 232 18.01 8.89 26.77
N ALA A 233 18.90 9.77 26.30
CA ALA A 233 18.50 11.05 25.73
C ALA A 233 17.60 10.85 24.50
N GLU A 234 17.94 9.92 23.60
CA GLU A 234 17.12 9.59 22.43
C GLU A 234 15.73 9.08 22.82
N LEU A 235 15.63 8.23 23.85
CA LEU A 235 14.33 7.73 24.33
C LEU A 235 13.46 8.84 24.94
N HIS A 236 14.08 9.82 25.60
CA HIS A 236 13.36 10.96 26.16
C HIS A 236 12.76 11.85 25.07
N VAL A 237 13.39 11.99 23.90
CA VAL A 237 12.78 12.71 22.77
C VAL A 237 11.41 12.14 22.41
N ILE A 238 11.25 10.81 22.50
CA ILE A 238 9.97 10.13 22.28
C ILE A 238 9.03 10.36 23.47
N LEU A 239 9.51 10.06 24.68
CA LEU A 239 8.67 10.03 25.89
C LEU A 239 8.19 11.42 26.34
N ASP A 240 8.89 12.49 25.98
CA ASP A 240 8.47 13.86 26.26
C ASP A 240 7.22 14.25 25.43
N LYS A 241 7.09 13.70 24.22
CA LYS A 241 5.93 13.91 23.33
C LYS A 241 4.84 12.85 23.52
N HIS A 242 5.27 11.60 23.75
CA HIS A 242 4.45 10.41 23.87
C HIS A 242 4.82 9.62 25.13
N PRO A 243 4.41 10.10 26.33
CA PRO A 243 4.77 9.46 27.60
C PRO A 243 4.23 8.02 27.77
N ASP A 244 3.28 7.64 26.93
CA ASP A 244 2.64 6.33 26.87
C ASP A 244 3.30 5.37 25.86
N ASN A 245 4.30 5.80 25.10
CA ASN A 245 5.03 4.93 24.19
C ASN A 245 5.66 3.75 24.95
N VAL A 246 5.14 2.55 24.70
CA VAL A 246 5.47 1.34 25.46
C VAL A 246 6.88 0.86 25.12
N ASP A 247 7.26 0.90 23.85
CA ASP A 247 8.54 0.37 23.36
C ASP A 247 9.71 1.23 23.85
N ALA A 248 9.61 2.56 23.72
CA ALA A 248 10.61 3.49 24.23
C ALA A 248 10.81 3.31 25.75
N ARG A 249 9.71 3.16 26.50
CA ARG A 249 9.78 2.94 27.95
C ARG A 249 10.35 1.56 28.31
N ALA A 250 10.06 0.53 27.53
CA ALA A 250 10.63 -0.79 27.74
C ALA A 250 12.16 -0.77 27.55
N VAL A 251 12.65 -0.11 26.52
CA VAL A 251 14.11 0.07 26.30
C VAL A 251 14.73 0.90 27.41
N LEU A 252 14.11 2.00 27.82
CA LEU A 252 14.62 2.86 28.91
C LEU A 252 14.79 2.06 30.21
N ASN A 253 13.75 1.31 30.60
CA ASN A 253 13.79 0.46 31.79
C ASN A 253 14.90 -0.60 31.72
N LYS A 254 15.16 -1.16 30.53
CA LYS A 254 16.26 -2.13 30.32
C LYS A 254 17.63 -1.47 30.56
N ILE A 255 17.83 -0.26 30.05
CA ILE A 255 19.09 0.49 30.20
C ILE A 255 19.33 0.85 31.67
N GLU A 256 18.32 1.40 32.35
CA GLU A 256 18.39 1.80 33.75
C GLU A 256 18.50 0.62 34.71
N GLY A 257 17.77 -0.47 34.44
CA GLY A 257 17.77 -1.70 35.23
C GLY A 257 19.13 -2.39 35.22
N ALA A 258 19.87 -2.33 34.11
CA ALA A 258 21.23 -2.85 34.00
C ALA A 258 22.26 -2.06 34.86
N GLY A 259 21.88 -0.93 35.45
CA GLY A 259 22.73 -0.10 36.31
C GLY A 259 22.53 -0.27 37.81
N ARG A 260 21.52 -1.03 38.28
CA ARG A 260 21.30 -1.23 39.72
C ARG A 260 22.16 -2.39 40.24
N PRO A 261 23.11 -2.16 41.18
CA PRO A 261 23.82 -3.25 41.81
C PRO A 261 22.81 -4.12 42.58
N VAL A 262 22.84 -5.43 42.33
CA VAL A 262 22.10 -6.40 43.15
C VAL A 262 22.69 -6.30 44.55
N LEU A 263 22.02 -5.57 45.44
CA LEU A 263 22.32 -5.59 46.87
C LEU A 263 22.08 -7.03 47.35
N LYS A 264 23.15 -7.82 47.45
CA LYS A 264 23.12 -9.11 48.13
C LYS A 264 22.67 -8.84 49.56
N ALA A 265 21.45 -9.26 49.89
CA ALA A 265 21.00 -9.31 51.27
C ALA A 265 22.00 -10.19 52.05
N LYS A 266 22.57 -9.62 53.11
CA LYS A 266 23.40 -10.34 54.09
C LYS A 266 22.53 -11.20 55.00
#